data_AF-A0A9C8ZPF2-F1
#
_entry.id   AF-A0A9C8ZPF2-F1
#
_cell.length_a   1.000
_cell.length_b   1.000
_cell.length_c   1.000
_cell.angle_alpha   90.00
_cell.angle_beta   90.00
_cell.angle_gamma   90.00
#
_symmetry.space_group_name_H-M   'P 1'
#
loop_
_entity.id
_entity.type
_entity.pdbx_description
1 polymer ?
#
loop_
_entity_poly.entity_id
_entity_poly.type
_entity_poly.pdbx_seq_one_letter_code
_entity_poly.pdbx_strand_id
1 'polypeptide(L)'
;MRVSTLVTIVLVVVGLVFAALGFASAPNSEISPAVVSTYMLTSAAFFAILAVQGLSRQKVWQRFLGVAAIAAALYMIVMAILFFQALRAIQMPEF
;
A
#
# COMPACT_ATOMS: atom_id res chain seq x y z
N MET A 1 12.09 -24.25 -5.70
CA MET A 1 11.58 -23.06 -4.96
C MET A 1 10.36 -23.48 -4.16
N ARG A 2 10.26 -23.15 -2.85
CA ARG A 2 9.05 -23.51 -2.06
C ARG A 2 7.90 -22.60 -2.48
N VAL A 3 6.68 -23.13 -2.64
CA VAL A 3 5.46 -22.39 -3.05
C VAL A 3 5.27 -21.10 -2.24
N SER A 4 5.57 -21.14 -0.93
CA SER A 4 5.48 -19.97 -0.06
C SER A 4 6.41 -18.82 -0.43
N THR A 5 7.53 -19.08 -1.12
CA THR A 5 8.46 -18.02 -1.57
C THR A 5 7.93 -17.34 -2.83
N LEU A 6 7.33 -18.13 -3.73
CA LEU A 6 6.73 -17.62 -4.96
C LEU A 6 5.52 -16.73 -4.63
N VAL A 7 4.68 -17.14 -3.69
CA VAL A 7 3.54 -16.34 -3.19
C VAL A 7 4.01 -15.02 -2.56
N THR A 8 5.05 -15.04 -1.73
CA THR A 8 5.61 -13.81 -1.15
C THR A 8 6.12 -12.87 -2.24
N ILE A 9 6.84 -13.37 -3.25
CA ILE A 9 7.34 -12.54 -4.35
C ILE A 9 6.19 -11.92 -5.14
N VAL A 10 5.18 -12.72 -5.49
CA VAL A 10 3.99 -12.22 -6.21
C VAL A 10 3.28 -11.14 -5.41
N LEU A 11 3.06 -11.35 -4.11
CA LEU A 11 2.44 -10.34 -3.24
C LEU A 11 3.25 -9.05 -3.17
N VAL A 12 4.58 -9.14 -3.10
CA VAL A 12 5.46 -7.96 -3.08
C VAL A 12 5.34 -7.20 -4.39
N VAL A 13 5.44 -7.91 -5.52
CA VAL A 13 5.37 -7.29 -6.85
C VAL A 13 4.01 -6.63 -7.06
N VAL A 14 2.91 -7.34 -6.76
CA VAL A 14 1.55 -6.79 -6.89
C VAL A 14 1.36 -5.60 -5.96
N GLY A 15 1.78 -5.69 -4.69
CA GLY A 15 1.72 -4.57 -3.75
C GLY A 15 2.47 -3.33 -4.27
N LEU A 16 3.68 -3.51 -4.78
CA LEU A 16 4.49 -2.42 -5.34
C LEU A 16 3.86 -1.81 -6.60
N VAL A 17 3.30 -2.62 -7.50
CA VAL A 17 2.64 -2.14 -8.72
C VAL A 17 1.44 -1.26 -8.34
N PHE A 18 0.59 -1.72 -7.42
CA PHE A 18 -0.54 -0.93 -6.95
C PHE A 18 -0.09 0.36 -6.24
N ALA A 19 1.00 0.31 -5.47
CA ALA A 19 1.57 1.52 -4.86
C ALA A 19 2.02 2.53 -5.92
N ALA A 20 2.78 2.07 -6.92
CA ALA A 20 3.26 2.91 -8.01
C ALA A 20 2.10 3.52 -8.79
N LEU A 21 1.06 2.74 -9.11
CA LEU A 21 -0.15 3.23 -9.78
C LEU A 21 -0.87 4.28 -8.92
N GLY A 22 -1.01 4.06 -7.61
CA GLY A 22 -1.60 5.05 -6.71
C GLY A 22 -0.83 6.38 -6.72
N PHE A 23 0.49 6.34 -6.54
CA PHE A 23 1.31 7.57 -6.52
C PHE A 23 1.42 8.26 -7.88
N ALA A 24 1.51 7.51 -8.98
CA ALA A 24 1.57 8.08 -10.33
C ALA A 24 0.22 8.67 -10.77
N SER A 25 -0.88 8.14 -10.26
CA SER A 25 -2.24 8.60 -10.59
C SER A 25 -2.67 9.79 -9.73
N ALA A 26 -2.08 9.99 -8.54
CA ALA A 26 -2.45 11.05 -7.61
C ALA A 26 -2.33 12.50 -8.15
N PRO A 27 -1.34 12.86 -9.00
CA PRO A 27 -1.24 14.21 -9.57
C PRO A 27 -2.20 14.45 -10.75
N ASN A 28 -2.78 13.40 -11.33
CA ASN A 28 -3.59 13.51 -12.53
C ASN A 28 -5.05 13.81 -12.15
N SER A 29 -5.51 15.03 -12.46
CA SER A 29 -6.89 15.48 -12.23
C SER A 29 -7.96 14.68 -12.98
N GLU A 30 -7.56 13.87 -13.98
CA GLU A 30 -8.46 13.02 -14.76
C GLU A 30 -8.84 11.72 -14.04
N ILE A 31 -8.04 11.29 -13.06
CA ILE A 31 -8.28 10.02 -12.36
C ILE A 31 -9.07 10.32 -11.08
N SER A 32 -10.21 9.64 -10.93
CA SER A 32 -11.05 9.79 -9.74
C SER A 32 -10.23 9.51 -8.48
N PRO A 33 -10.28 10.39 -7.48
CA PRO A 33 -9.67 10.16 -6.19
C PRO A 33 -9.96 8.83 -5.51
N ALA A 34 -11.19 8.33 -5.71
CA ALA A 34 -11.59 7.03 -5.18
C ALA A 34 -10.74 5.90 -5.77
N VAL A 35 -10.35 6.01 -7.05
CA VAL A 35 -9.51 5.03 -7.74
C VAL A 35 -8.08 5.06 -7.18
N VAL A 36 -7.50 6.26 -7.00
CA VAL A 36 -6.18 6.44 -6.38
C VAL A 36 -6.14 5.83 -4.98
N SER A 37 -7.14 6.13 -4.15
CA SER A 37 -7.24 5.59 -2.79
C SER A 37 -7.40 4.07 -2.77
N THR A 38 -8.13 3.51 -3.73
CA THR A 38 -8.33 2.07 -3.84
C THR A 38 -7.00 1.39 -4.10
N TYR A 39 -6.20 1.92 -5.05
CA TYR A 39 -4.86 1.39 -5.31
C TYR A 39 -3.95 1.43 -4.08
N MET A 40 -3.98 2.54 -3.33
CA MET A 40 -3.18 2.67 -2.12
C MET A 40 -3.62 1.71 -1.00
N LEU A 41 -4.92 1.58 -0.75
CA LEU A 41 -5.46 0.69 0.28
C LEU A 41 -5.28 -0.80 -0.10
N THR A 42 -5.47 -1.15 -1.36
CA THR A 42 -5.23 -2.52 -1.85
C THR A 42 -3.76 -2.90 -1.71
N SER A 43 -2.84 -1.99 -2.02
CA SER A 43 -1.41 -2.20 -1.79
C SER A 43 -1.08 -2.37 -0.30
N ALA A 44 -1.65 -1.52 0.56
CA ALA A 44 -1.48 -1.63 2.01
C ALA A 44 -1.95 -3.01 2.54
N ALA A 45 -3.06 -3.52 2.03
CA ALA A 45 -3.56 -4.85 2.38
C ALA A 45 -2.58 -5.96 1.97
N PHE A 46 -1.98 -5.88 0.77
CA PHE A 46 -0.96 -6.84 0.34
C PHE A 46 0.30 -6.79 1.22
N PHE A 47 0.74 -5.60 1.60
CA PHE A 47 1.85 -5.43 2.53
C PHE A 47 1.54 -5.93 3.94
N ALA A 48 0.30 -5.80 4.41
CA ALA A 48 -0.12 -6.38 5.68
C ALA A 48 -0.08 -7.91 5.66
N ILE A 49 -0.51 -8.54 4.56
CA ILE A 49 -0.41 -10.00 4.39
C ILE A 49 1.07 -10.44 4.39
N LEU A 50 1.94 -9.69 3.71
CA LEU A 50 3.38 -9.92 3.70
C LEU A 50 4.01 -9.75 5.08
N ALA A 51 3.57 -8.76 5.85
CA ALA A 51 4.02 -8.54 7.21
C ALA A 51 3.78 -9.77 8.10
N VAL A 52 2.55 -10.30 8.07
CA VAL A 52 2.18 -11.50 8.84
C VAL A 52 3.01 -12.71 8.39
N GLN A 53 3.20 -12.88 7.09
CA GLN A 53 4.03 -13.97 6.55
C GLN A 53 5.52 -13.81 6.86
N GLY A 54 6.04 -12.59 6.92
CA GLY A 54 7.44 -12.31 7.23
C GLY A 54 7.75 -12.49 8.71
N LEU A 55 6.87 -11.97 9.57
CA LEU A 55 7.01 -12.04 11.03
C LEU A 55 6.89 -13.46 11.59
N SER A 56 6.07 -14.31 10.95
CA SER A 56 5.88 -15.71 11.36
C SER A 56 7.08 -16.63 11.05
N ARG A 57 8.08 -16.16 10.29
CA ARG A 57 9.26 -16.97 9.95
C ARG A 57 10.33 -16.88 11.03
N GLN A 58 11.08 -17.98 11.19
CA GLN A 58 12.16 -18.09 12.18
C GLN A 58 13.44 -17.32 11.79
N LYS A 59 13.66 -17.07 10.49
CA LYS A 59 14.86 -16.37 10.01
C LYS A 59 14.73 -14.87 10.26
N VAL A 60 15.71 -14.29 10.95
CA VAL A 60 15.76 -12.85 11.29
C VAL A 60 15.59 -11.95 10.06
N TRP A 61 16.23 -12.30 8.94
CA TRP A 61 16.10 -11.54 7.68
C TRP A 61 14.66 -11.50 7.14
N GLN A 62 13.89 -12.56 7.31
CA GLN A 62 12.49 -12.62 6.86
C GLN A 62 11.56 -11.84 7.81
N ARG A 63 11.89 -11.79 9.10
CA ARG A 63 11.20 -10.91 10.05
C ARG A 63 11.42 -9.44 9.75
N PHE A 64 12.64 -9.06 9.37
CA PHE A 64 12.95 -7.69 8.95
C PHE A 64 12.09 -7.26 7.75
N LEU A 65 11.93 -8.14 6.75
CA LEU A 65 11.00 -7.90 5.62
C LEU A 65 9.56 -7.74 6.10
N GLY A 66 9.14 -8.52 7.11
CA GLY A 66 7.82 -8.38 7.71
C GLY A 66 7.62 -7.00 8.35
N VAL A 67 8.59 -6.52 9.12
CA VAL A 67 8.57 -5.18 9.74
C VAL A 67 8.57 -4.07 8.68
N ALA A 68 9.40 -4.20 7.65
CA ALA A 68 9.43 -3.26 6.52
C ALA A 68 8.08 -3.21 5.79
N ALA A 69 7.42 -4.37 5.62
CA ALA A 69 6.09 -4.44 5.02
C ALA A 69 5.02 -3.76 5.91
N ILE A 70 5.11 -3.86 7.24
CA ILE A 70 4.23 -3.10 8.15
C ILE A 70 4.42 -1.60 7.94
N ALA A 71 5.67 -1.12 7.93
CA ALA A 71 5.98 0.29 7.74
C ALA A 71 5.43 0.80 6.39
N ALA A 72 5.59 0.02 5.32
CA ALA A 72 5.02 0.34 4.01
C ALA A 72 3.49 0.39 4.03
N ALA A 73 2.83 -0.59 4.65
CA ALA A 73 1.37 -0.61 4.77
C ALA A 73 0.84 0.61 5.53
N LEU A 74 1.45 0.95 6.67
CA LEU A 74 1.08 2.12 7.47
C LEU A 74 1.28 3.42 6.69
N TYR A 75 2.42 3.57 6.02
CA TYR A 75 2.69 4.73 5.18
C TYR A 75 1.62 4.91 4.09
N MET A 76 1.25 3.83 3.41
CA MET A 76 0.22 3.85 2.37
C MET A 76 -1.16 4.25 2.90
N ILE A 77 -1.52 3.76 4.09
CA ILE A 77 -2.79 4.13 4.76
C ILE A 77 -2.78 5.62 5.12
N VAL A 78 -1.69 6.11 5.71
CA VAL A 78 -1.56 7.54 6.08
C VAL A 78 -1.67 8.42 4.83
N MET A 79 -0.97 8.07 3.74
CA MET A 79 -1.04 8.82 2.48
C MET A 79 -2.44 8.81 1.88
N ALA A 80 -3.15 7.67 1.91
CA ALA A 80 -4.53 7.60 1.44
C ALA A 80 -5.47 8.51 2.26
N ILE A 81 -5.30 8.55 3.59
CA ILE A 81 -6.09 9.43 4.47
C ILE A 81 -5.80 10.90 4.17
N LEU A 82 -4.52 11.28 4.09
CA LEU A 82 -4.11 12.66 3.78
C LEU A 82 -4.64 13.11 2.42
N PHE A 83 -4.61 12.22 1.43
CA PHE A 83 -5.17 12.49 0.11
C PHE A 83 -6.67 12.80 0.16
N PHE A 84 -7.46 12.00 0.91
CA PHE A 84 -8.89 12.28 1.11
C PHE A 84 -9.14 13.56 1.92
N GLN A 85 -8.33 13.85 2.93
CA GLN A 85 -8.45 15.09 3.70
C GLN A 85 -8.17 16.31 2.82
N ALA A 86 -7.13 16.28 2.00
CA ALA A 86 -6.81 17.34 1.05
C ALA A 86 -7.96 17.57 0.06
N LEU A 87 -8.56 16.50 -0.47
CA LEU A 87 -9.71 16.61 -1.38
C LEU A 87 -10.94 17.19 -0.70
N ARG A 88 -11.24 16.81 0.54
CA ARG A 88 -12.35 17.40 1.31
C ARG A 88 -12.13 18.90 1.53
N ALA A 89 -10.91 19.32 1.84
CA ALA A 89 -10.58 20.73 2.01
C ALA A 89 -10.77 21.54 0.71
N ILE A 90 -10.55 20.93 -0.46
CA ILE A 90 -10.76 21.57 -1.77
C ILE A 90 -12.23 21.52 -2.21
N GLN A 91 -12.99 20.48 -1.82
CA GLN A 91 -14.38 20.28 -2.24
C GLN A 91 -15.42 20.98 -1.37
N MET A 92 -15.09 21.44 -0.16
CA MET A 92 -15.99 22.29 0.61
C MET A 92 -16.05 23.68 -0.05
N PRO A 93 -17.21 24.12 -0.57
CA PRO A 93 -17.39 25.53 -0.85
C PRO A 93 -17.25 26.26 0.48
N GLU A 94 -16.36 27.23 0.57
CA GLU A 94 -16.38 28.20 1.66
C GLU A 94 -17.66 29.05 1.52
N PHE A 95 -18.82 28.51 1.91
CA PHE A 95 -20.08 29.27 2.04
C PHE A 95 -20.93 28.70 3.18
#